data_AF-A0A2E2XG09-F1
#
_entry.id   AF-A0A2E2XG09-F1
#
_cell.length_a   1.000
_cell.length_b   1.000
_cell.length_c   1.000
_cell.angle_alpha   90.00
_cell.angle_beta   90.00
_cell.angle_gamma   90.00
#
_symmetry.space_group_name_H-M   'P 1'
#
loop_
_entity.id
_entity.type
_entity.pdbx_description
1 polymer ?
#
loop_
_entity_poly.entity_id
_entity_poly.type
_entity_poly.pdbx_seq_one_letter_code
_entity_poly.pdbx_strand_id
1 'polypeptide(L)'
;MQFAGPPLSTIKLSHAICNMACVMTRVTQTRHLINCYYCELHSFNGVDSIDNADGYMKIFKWSLLVVLVLATGLLWGNHERLSRLYAAVTLFEVDKITGHFLNMNQTFNSREVQRSGEVFPLPYAEQQIELPERFDFEGEPLAVSDFLDSTGTNGLLILQDDEIRFERYFQGHNAQQRHISWSMAKSFTSALLGVAVEEGHINSIEQPVTDYVPILKGSGYDGVSIKDVMQMSSGVEFNEDYGDFYSDINRMGRIFAMNGPLDEFVASLARGREPGTLNHYVSMDTQVLGMVLVAATQRSVTDYMEEKLWSKLGVEQNAYWLVDSKGMEMVFGGLNVTLRDYARFGRLYLNLGQWNGEQIVPRQWVLDSWTMDAPHLLPKAKNKEIGLGWGYGYQWWIPQEGEYMAVGVYNQFIYIKPDQNLVIVKNSANPDYTKPQNLSNDQSLMFFRTLAQQLKDSQADSLDVATRAETP
;
A
#
# COMPACT_ATOMS: atom_id res chain seq x y z
N MET A 1 14.82 56.41 -64.89
CA MET A 1 14.02 57.64 -65.16
C MET A 1 13.20 57.98 -63.91
N GLN A 2 12.48 59.10 -63.92
CA GLN A 2 11.75 59.69 -62.79
C GLN A 2 10.71 58.74 -62.11
N PHE A 3 10.54 58.79 -60.78
CA PHE A 3 9.48 59.50 -60.01
C PHE A 3 8.05 59.27 -60.57
N ALA A 4 6.98 59.05 -59.78
CA ALA A 4 6.73 58.81 -58.34
C ALA A 4 5.43 57.94 -58.24
N GLY A 5 4.84 57.50 -57.12
CA GLY A 5 4.74 58.02 -55.75
C GLY A 5 3.73 57.17 -54.92
N PRO A 6 3.41 57.52 -53.66
CA PRO A 6 3.14 56.54 -52.58
C PRO A 6 1.88 56.86 -51.72
N PRO A 7 1.73 56.41 -50.44
CA PRO A 7 2.21 55.20 -49.72
C PRO A 7 1.00 54.25 -49.49
N LEU A 8 0.55 53.62 -48.37
CA LEU A 8 0.87 53.32 -46.95
C LEU A 8 0.12 51.98 -46.64
N SER A 9 0.38 51.13 -45.62
CA SER A 9 1.60 50.73 -44.90
C SER A 9 1.32 49.52 -43.99
N THR A 10 2.00 48.38 -44.21
CA THR A 10 2.19 47.27 -43.24
C THR A 10 3.14 47.69 -42.08
N ILE A 11 3.45 46.97 -40.98
CA ILE A 11 3.52 45.54 -40.57
C ILE A 11 3.43 45.54 -38.99
N LYS A 12 2.82 44.61 -38.23
CA LYS A 12 3.20 43.22 -37.81
C LYS A 12 4.41 43.08 -36.84
N LEU A 13 4.38 42.02 -36.00
CA LEU A 13 5.33 41.57 -34.94
C LEU A 13 5.25 42.30 -33.57
N SER A 14 5.71 41.74 -32.42
CA SER A 14 5.52 40.39 -31.81
C SER A 14 6.28 40.25 -30.47
N HIS A 15 5.63 39.70 -29.43
CA HIS A 15 6.20 39.00 -28.26
C HIS A 15 7.11 39.71 -27.21
N ALA A 16 6.85 39.30 -25.96
CA ALA A 16 7.78 39.05 -24.84
C ALA A 16 8.20 40.16 -23.82
N ILE A 17 7.62 40.01 -22.61
CA ILE A 17 8.29 39.94 -21.29
C ILE A 17 9.14 41.15 -20.82
N CYS A 18 8.66 41.80 -19.75
CA CYS A 18 9.44 41.90 -18.50
C CYS A 18 8.49 41.95 -17.28
N ASN A 19 8.99 41.56 -16.11
CA ASN A 19 8.23 41.33 -14.88
C ASN A 19 8.67 42.30 -13.75
N MET A 20 8.05 42.14 -12.57
CA MET A 20 8.40 42.72 -11.25
C MET A 20 7.79 44.10 -10.92
N ALA A 21 7.44 44.41 -9.66
CA ALA A 21 7.14 43.58 -8.48
C ALA A 21 6.58 44.49 -7.36
N CYS A 22 6.12 43.87 -6.26
CA CYS A 22 5.76 44.48 -4.97
C CYS A 22 4.51 45.39 -4.95
N VAL A 23 3.71 45.49 -3.88
CA VAL A 23 3.26 44.63 -2.74
C VAL A 23 2.79 45.61 -1.65
N MET A 24 1.54 45.47 -1.20
CA MET A 24 0.87 46.34 -0.20
C MET A 24 0.69 47.81 -0.70
N THR A 25 -0.31 48.59 -0.27
CA THR A 25 -1.04 48.56 1.01
C THR A 25 -2.46 49.13 0.88
N ARG A 26 -3.44 48.44 1.49
CA ARG A 26 -4.72 48.95 2.07
C ARG A 26 -5.66 49.91 1.30
N VAL A 27 -6.92 49.46 1.23
CA VAL A 27 -8.15 50.19 1.66
C VAL A 27 -8.85 51.15 0.66
N THR A 28 -10.20 51.04 0.64
CA THR A 28 -11.23 51.90 0.01
C THR A 28 -11.09 52.31 -1.46
N GLN A 29 -11.89 51.70 -2.35
CA GLN A 29 -12.88 52.46 -3.16
C GLN A 29 -13.97 51.62 -3.85
N THR A 30 -14.63 50.71 -3.12
CA THR A 30 -15.81 49.95 -3.61
C THR A 30 -17.08 50.83 -3.70
N ARG A 31 -17.05 51.93 -4.46
CA ARG A 31 -18.12 52.96 -4.47
C ARG A 31 -18.41 53.64 -5.81
N HIS A 32 -17.87 53.16 -6.94
CA HIS A 32 -18.04 53.80 -8.25
C HIS A 32 -18.57 52.90 -9.39
N LEU A 33 -18.96 51.64 -9.12
CA LEU A 33 -19.61 50.75 -10.11
C LEU A 33 -21.12 50.54 -9.90
N ILE A 34 -21.74 51.24 -8.93
CA ILE A 34 -23.18 51.14 -8.64
C ILE A 34 -23.98 52.32 -9.25
N ASN A 35 -23.35 53.48 -9.49
CA ASN A 35 -24.07 54.70 -9.87
C ASN A 35 -24.41 54.82 -11.37
N CYS A 36 -23.93 53.93 -12.24
CA CYS A 36 -24.23 54.00 -13.69
C CYS A 36 -25.54 53.31 -14.11
N TYR A 37 -26.21 52.59 -13.20
CA TYR A 37 -27.48 51.88 -13.50
C TYR A 37 -28.75 52.57 -12.92
N TYR A 38 -28.60 53.71 -12.25
CA TYR A 38 -29.68 54.36 -11.48
C TYR A 38 -30.25 55.64 -12.13
N CYS A 39 -29.74 56.08 -13.28
CA CYS A 39 -30.13 57.35 -13.91
C CYS A 39 -31.16 57.25 -15.06
N GLU A 40 -31.63 56.05 -15.43
CA GLU A 40 -32.56 55.84 -16.57
C GLU A 40 -33.99 55.47 -16.16
N LEU A 41 -34.33 55.49 -14.87
CA LEU A 41 -35.62 55.02 -14.34
C LEU A 41 -36.54 56.11 -13.74
N HIS A 42 -36.19 57.40 -13.83
CA HIS A 42 -36.97 58.50 -13.26
C HIS A 42 -37.76 59.34 -14.27
N SER A 43 -38.21 58.73 -15.37
CA SER A 43 -38.98 59.39 -16.44
C SER A 43 -40.29 58.70 -16.83
N PHE A 44 -40.82 57.78 -15.99
CA PHE A 44 -42.20 57.28 -16.11
C PHE A 44 -42.94 57.35 -14.76
N ASN A 45 -43.87 58.29 -14.64
CA ASN A 45 -44.85 58.32 -13.55
C ASN A 45 -46.06 57.46 -13.95
N GLY A 46 -46.21 56.29 -13.34
CA GLY A 46 -47.45 55.49 -13.48
C GLY A 46 -47.36 54.07 -12.95
N VAL A 47 -48.26 53.76 -12.00
CA VAL A 47 -48.70 52.41 -11.58
C VAL A 47 -47.70 51.53 -10.81
N ASP A 48 -48.10 51.20 -9.58
CA ASP A 48 -47.85 49.99 -8.78
C ASP A 48 -46.47 49.29 -8.87
N SER A 49 -45.52 49.73 -8.04
CA SER A 49 -44.16 49.16 -7.97
C SER A 49 -43.74 48.54 -6.62
N ILE A 50 -44.49 48.74 -5.52
CA ILE A 50 -44.13 48.21 -4.19
C ILE A 50 -44.44 46.70 -4.08
N ASP A 51 -45.62 46.25 -4.49
CA ASP A 51 -46.01 44.83 -4.43
C ASP A 51 -45.11 43.92 -5.29
N ASN A 52 -44.64 44.44 -6.43
CA ASN A 52 -43.71 43.72 -7.30
C ASN A 52 -42.36 43.45 -6.63
N ALA A 53 -41.83 44.37 -5.82
CA ALA A 53 -40.56 44.17 -5.11
C ALA A 53 -40.65 42.96 -4.16
N ASP A 54 -41.78 42.83 -3.46
CA ASP A 54 -42.04 41.73 -2.54
C ASP A 54 -42.30 40.40 -3.29
N GLY A 55 -42.89 40.47 -4.49
CA GLY A 55 -43.00 39.36 -5.45
C GLY A 55 -41.63 38.84 -5.90
N TYR A 56 -40.76 39.71 -6.42
CA TYR A 56 -39.39 39.34 -6.82
C TYR A 56 -38.56 38.84 -5.63
N MET A 57 -38.71 39.44 -4.44
CA MET A 57 -38.04 39.00 -3.22
C MET A 57 -38.50 37.59 -2.78
N LYS A 58 -39.78 37.25 -2.94
CA LYS A 58 -40.32 35.90 -2.70
C LYS A 58 -39.78 34.90 -3.74
N ILE A 59 -39.81 35.25 -5.02
CA ILE A 59 -39.28 34.39 -6.10
C ILE A 59 -37.79 34.12 -5.90
N PHE A 60 -36.98 35.14 -5.60
CA PHE A 60 -35.55 34.99 -5.32
C PHE A 60 -35.29 34.07 -4.12
N LYS A 61 -36.04 34.23 -3.02
CA LYS A 61 -35.93 33.36 -1.83
C LYS A 61 -36.32 31.90 -2.14
N TRP A 62 -37.36 31.68 -2.94
CA TRP A 62 -37.74 30.34 -3.38
C TRP A 62 -36.72 29.71 -4.33
N SER A 63 -36.19 30.46 -5.31
CA SER A 63 -35.11 29.99 -6.18
C SER A 63 -33.84 29.65 -5.39
N LEU A 64 -33.46 30.48 -4.41
CA LEU A 64 -32.33 30.22 -3.52
C LEU A 64 -32.57 28.94 -2.69
N LEU A 65 -33.77 28.75 -2.14
CA LEU A 65 -34.14 27.56 -1.38
C LEU A 65 -34.12 26.29 -2.25
N VAL A 66 -34.63 26.35 -3.48
CA VAL A 66 -34.59 25.23 -4.44
C VAL A 66 -33.15 24.90 -4.82
N VAL A 67 -32.30 25.89 -5.09
CA VAL A 67 -30.87 25.65 -5.34
C VAL A 67 -30.18 25.05 -4.12
N LEU A 68 -30.52 25.49 -2.90
CA LEU A 68 -30.01 24.89 -1.66
C LEU A 68 -30.44 23.43 -1.53
N VAL A 69 -31.73 23.11 -1.68
CA VAL A 69 -32.25 21.74 -1.59
C VAL A 69 -31.63 20.83 -2.66
N LEU A 70 -31.47 21.32 -3.89
CA LEU A 70 -30.79 20.57 -4.96
C LEU A 70 -29.30 20.36 -4.67
N ALA A 71 -28.60 21.38 -4.15
CA ALA A 71 -27.20 21.26 -3.76
C ALA A 71 -27.00 20.31 -2.57
N THR A 72 -27.86 20.39 -1.53
CA THR A 72 -27.83 19.45 -0.40
C THR A 72 -28.18 18.03 -0.85
N GLY A 73 -29.15 17.86 -1.75
CA GLY A 73 -29.47 16.56 -2.34
C GLY A 73 -28.33 15.97 -3.18
N LEU A 74 -27.63 16.80 -3.95
CA LEU A 74 -26.44 16.39 -4.72
C LEU A 74 -25.24 16.04 -3.82
N LEU A 75 -25.02 16.79 -2.74
CA LEU A 75 -23.98 16.51 -1.75
C LEU A 75 -24.28 15.22 -0.98
N TRP A 76 -25.54 15.04 -0.53
CA TRP A 76 -25.99 13.82 0.15
C TRP A 76 -25.89 12.59 -0.76
N GLY A 77 -26.43 12.68 -1.99
CA GLY A 77 -26.39 11.60 -2.97
C GLY A 77 -25.00 11.26 -3.52
N ASN A 78 -23.98 12.07 -3.23
CA ASN A 78 -22.58 11.77 -3.54
C ASN A 78 -21.68 11.72 -2.28
N HIS A 79 -22.25 11.68 -1.07
CA HIS A 79 -21.47 11.80 0.17
C HIS A 79 -20.36 10.74 0.27
N GLU A 80 -20.67 9.48 -0.03
CA GLU A 80 -19.70 8.39 -0.03
C GLU A 80 -18.57 8.60 -1.05
N ARG A 81 -18.89 9.10 -2.26
CA ARG A 81 -17.91 9.39 -3.30
C ARG A 81 -17.01 10.57 -2.91
N LEU A 82 -17.58 11.60 -2.28
CA LEU A 82 -16.83 12.75 -1.77
C LEU A 82 -15.94 12.36 -0.58
N SER A 83 -16.44 11.50 0.30
CA SER A 83 -15.68 10.93 1.43
C SER A 83 -14.51 10.08 0.95
N ARG A 84 -14.73 9.16 0.00
CA ARG A 84 -13.65 8.36 -0.61
C ARG A 84 -12.65 9.22 -1.38
N LEU A 85 -13.10 10.20 -2.15
CA LEU A 85 -12.20 11.12 -2.86
C LEU A 85 -11.36 11.95 -1.89
N TYR A 86 -11.95 12.46 -0.81
CA TYR A 86 -11.23 13.17 0.25
C TYR A 86 -10.19 12.28 0.93
N ALA A 87 -10.59 11.08 1.34
CA ALA A 87 -9.68 10.12 1.97
C ALA A 87 -8.58 9.65 1.01
N ALA A 88 -8.85 9.52 -0.30
CA ALA A 88 -7.84 9.17 -1.31
C ALA A 88 -6.78 10.26 -1.48
N VAL A 89 -7.22 11.53 -1.54
CA VAL A 89 -6.31 12.69 -1.65
C VAL A 89 -5.52 12.90 -0.36
N THR A 90 -6.12 12.61 0.80
CA THR A 90 -5.51 12.84 2.12
C THR A 90 -4.86 11.59 2.73
N LEU A 91 -4.87 10.45 2.01
CA LEU A 91 -4.53 9.13 2.56
C LEU A 91 -3.16 9.09 3.24
N PHE A 92 -2.20 9.77 2.63
CA PHE A 92 -0.80 9.83 3.02
C PHE A 92 -0.37 11.20 3.57
N GLU A 93 -1.33 12.07 3.95
CA GLU A 93 -0.99 13.34 4.63
C GLU A 93 -0.39 13.06 6.01
N VAL A 94 0.69 13.78 6.35
CA VAL A 94 1.54 13.55 7.53
C VAL A 94 0.74 13.43 8.83
N ASP A 95 -0.24 14.32 9.04
CA ASP A 95 -1.04 14.37 10.27
C ASP A 95 -2.17 13.32 10.33
N LYS A 96 -2.33 12.50 9.27
CA LYS A 96 -3.48 11.57 9.11
C LYS A 96 -3.09 10.14 8.73
N ILE A 97 -1.91 9.93 8.15
CA ILE A 97 -1.47 8.65 7.57
C ILE A 97 -1.64 7.48 8.55
N THR A 98 -1.16 7.62 9.80
CA THR A 98 -1.38 6.65 10.90
C THR A 98 -2.87 6.41 11.16
N GLY A 99 -3.67 7.47 11.26
CA GLY A 99 -5.11 7.38 11.51
C GLY A 99 -5.86 6.62 10.41
N HIS A 100 -5.50 6.82 9.14
CA HIS A 100 -6.07 6.08 8.01
C HIS A 100 -5.61 4.62 7.98
N PHE A 101 -4.31 4.36 8.18
CA PHE A 101 -3.72 3.02 8.10
C PHE A 101 -4.28 2.03 9.13
N LEU A 102 -4.78 2.55 10.26
CA LEU A 102 -5.45 1.78 11.31
C LEU A 102 -6.96 1.59 11.08
N ASN A 103 -7.57 2.28 10.09
CA ASN A 103 -9.02 2.42 9.94
C ASN A 103 -9.51 2.36 8.48
N MET A 104 -8.81 1.64 7.59
CA MET A 104 -9.09 1.62 6.14
C MET A 104 -10.54 1.20 5.81
N ASN A 105 -11.14 0.29 6.61
CA ASN A 105 -12.55 -0.13 6.47
C ASN A 105 -13.60 0.97 6.78
N GLN A 106 -13.21 2.11 7.35
CA GLN A 106 -14.12 3.26 7.51
C GLN A 106 -14.29 4.05 6.20
N THR A 107 -13.37 3.87 5.25
CA THR A 107 -13.34 4.60 3.96
C THR A 107 -13.67 3.70 2.78
N PHE A 108 -13.01 2.55 2.70
CA PHE A 108 -13.05 1.66 1.55
C PHE A 108 -13.98 0.46 1.82
N ASN A 109 -14.53 -0.12 0.76
CA ASN A 109 -15.25 -1.40 0.90
C ASN A 109 -14.29 -2.46 1.44
N SER A 110 -14.78 -3.33 2.32
CA SER A 110 -14.00 -4.45 2.85
C SER A 110 -14.84 -5.70 3.07
N ARG A 111 -14.20 -6.87 2.98
CA ARG A 111 -14.75 -8.17 3.36
C ARG A 111 -13.96 -8.70 4.56
N GLU A 112 -14.64 -9.07 5.64
CA GLU A 112 -13.99 -9.51 6.88
C GLU A 112 -13.73 -11.02 6.85
N VAL A 113 -12.51 -11.42 7.22
CA VAL A 113 -12.07 -12.82 7.38
C VAL A 113 -12.26 -13.17 8.86
N GLN A 114 -13.20 -14.05 9.17
CA GLN A 114 -13.55 -14.41 10.54
C GLN A 114 -12.47 -15.29 11.17
N ARG A 115 -12.09 -15.02 12.42
CA ARG A 115 -11.30 -15.97 13.21
C ARG A 115 -12.18 -17.11 13.71
N SER A 116 -11.62 -18.31 13.81
CA SER A 116 -12.26 -19.45 14.46
C SER A 116 -11.28 -20.16 15.40
N GLY A 117 -11.80 -21.10 16.20
CA GLY A 117 -11.00 -21.90 17.10
C GLY A 117 -10.38 -21.14 18.28
N GLU A 118 -9.57 -21.87 19.03
CA GLU A 118 -8.82 -21.34 20.16
C GLU A 118 -7.65 -20.47 19.68
N VAL A 119 -7.33 -19.43 20.45
CA VAL A 119 -6.17 -18.57 20.17
C VAL A 119 -4.91 -19.31 20.58
N PHE A 120 -3.95 -19.46 19.68
CA PHE A 120 -2.62 -19.98 20.02
C PHE A 120 -1.87 -18.89 20.81
N PRO A 121 -1.51 -19.13 22.08
CA PRO A 121 -0.84 -18.13 22.90
C PRO A 121 0.59 -17.92 22.40
N LEU A 122 0.98 -16.66 22.24
CA LEU A 122 2.38 -16.25 22.11
C LEU A 122 2.80 -15.69 23.48
N PRO A 123 3.47 -16.49 24.34
CA PRO A 123 3.90 -16.02 25.66
C PRO A 123 4.99 -14.96 25.52
N TYR A 124 5.12 -14.09 26.52
CA TYR A 124 6.33 -13.29 26.66
C TYR A 124 7.46 -14.15 27.21
N ALA A 125 8.67 -13.95 26.69
CA ALA A 125 9.88 -14.53 27.26
C ALA A 125 10.09 -14.05 28.72
N GLU A 126 10.66 -14.91 29.57
CA GLU A 126 11.09 -14.51 30.93
C GLU A 126 12.14 -13.38 30.87
N GLN A 127 13.07 -13.48 29.91
CA GLN A 127 14.00 -12.41 29.55
C GLN A 127 13.57 -11.76 28.24
N GLN A 128 13.00 -10.57 28.34
CA GLN A 128 12.79 -9.66 27.20
C GLN A 128 14.07 -8.87 26.89
N ILE A 129 14.23 -8.45 25.64
CA ILE A 129 15.34 -7.57 25.25
C ILE A 129 14.95 -6.10 25.32
N GLU A 130 15.88 -5.24 25.72
CA GLU A 130 15.81 -3.82 25.41
C GLU A 130 16.32 -3.59 23.98
N LEU A 131 15.72 -2.62 23.27
CA LEU A 131 16.25 -2.21 21.96
C LEU A 131 17.61 -1.55 22.16
N PRO A 132 18.58 -1.74 21.24
CA PRO A 132 19.88 -1.09 21.35
C PRO A 132 19.72 0.41 21.16
N GLU A 133 20.56 1.23 21.81
CA GLU A 133 20.49 2.70 21.63
C GLU A 133 20.71 3.11 20.16
N ARG A 134 21.58 2.37 19.46
CA ARG A 134 22.04 2.67 18.10
C ARG A 134 22.26 1.40 17.29
N PHE A 135 22.22 1.52 15.97
CA PHE A 135 22.65 0.50 15.01
C PHE A 135 23.53 1.14 13.93
N ASP A 136 24.38 0.34 13.28
CA ASP A 136 25.20 0.82 12.16
C ASP A 136 24.41 0.85 10.86
N PHE A 137 24.56 1.93 10.10
CA PHE A 137 24.13 1.99 8.71
C PHE A 137 25.24 2.66 7.86
N GLU A 138 25.82 1.89 6.95
CA GLU A 138 26.91 2.33 6.06
C GLU A 138 28.15 2.90 6.79
N GLY A 139 28.39 2.48 8.04
CA GLY A 139 29.48 2.97 8.90
C GLY A 139 29.11 4.17 9.79
N GLU A 140 27.87 4.68 9.69
CA GLU A 140 27.36 5.77 10.52
C GLU A 140 26.35 5.22 11.57
N PRO A 141 26.53 5.52 12.87
CA PRO A 141 25.69 4.94 13.93
C PRO A 141 24.37 5.69 14.11
N LEU A 142 23.27 5.16 13.58
CA LEU A 142 21.93 5.74 13.70
C LEU A 142 21.31 5.43 15.08
N ALA A 143 20.62 6.42 15.68
CA ALA A 143 19.87 6.21 16.93
C ALA A 143 18.54 5.49 16.67
N VAL A 144 18.21 4.49 17.50
CA VAL A 144 16.98 3.69 17.29
C VAL A 144 15.71 4.50 17.58
N SER A 145 15.74 5.44 18.53
CA SER A 145 14.65 6.41 18.75
C SER A 145 14.30 7.15 17.46
N ASP A 146 15.30 7.80 16.89
CA ASP A 146 15.18 8.73 15.77
C ASP A 146 14.78 7.97 14.50
N PHE A 147 15.26 6.73 14.34
CA PHE A 147 14.86 5.82 13.27
C PHE A 147 13.41 5.32 13.41
N LEU A 148 12.97 4.93 14.61
CA LEU A 148 11.59 4.49 14.82
C LEU A 148 10.59 5.62 14.64
N ASP A 149 10.92 6.84 15.11
CA ASP A 149 10.10 8.03 14.93
C ASP A 149 10.07 8.52 13.47
N SER A 150 11.22 8.63 12.80
CA SER A 150 11.29 9.08 11.39
C SER A 150 10.68 8.08 10.40
N THR A 151 10.69 6.78 10.71
CA THR A 151 9.93 5.77 9.95
C THR A 151 8.48 5.64 10.41
N GLY A 152 7.97 6.56 11.24
CA GLY A 152 6.58 6.61 11.68
C GLY A 152 6.11 5.29 12.29
N THR A 153 6.91 4.65 13.14
CA THR A 153 6.60 3.31 13.64
C THR A 153 5.30 3.30 14.45
N ASN A 154 4.49 2.26 14.26
CA ASN A 154 3.20 2.06 14.92
C ASN A 154 3.19 0.77 15.73
N GLY A 155 3.92 -0.26 15.31
CA GLY A 155 4.15 -1.47 16.10
C GLY A 155 5.48 -2.11 15.78
N LEU A 156 6.14 -2.69 16.79
CA LEU A 156 7.32 -3.52 16.65
C LEU A 156 7.20 -4.73 17.59
N LEU A 157 7.30 -5.93 17.03
CA LEU A 157 7.24 -7.21 17.74
C LEU A 157 8.41 -8.09 17.29
N ILE A 158 9.08 -8.70 18.26
CA ILE A 158 10.20 -9.61 18.08
C ILE A 158 9.82 -10.95 18.72
N LEU A 159 9.63 -11.98 17.89
CA LEU A 159 9.28 -13.33 18.28
C LEU A 159 10.50 -14.24 18.01
N GLN A 160 10.92 -15.01 19.01
CA GLN A 160 12.02 -15.96 18.87
C GLN A 160 11.72 -17.21 19.70
N ASP A 161 11.94 -18.40 19.15
CA ASP A 161 11.68 -19.68 19.82
C ASP A 161 10.22 -19.79 20.33
N ASP A 162 9.28 -19.26 19.56
CA ASP A 162 7.84 -19.08 19.87
C ASP A 162 7.51 -18.11 21.03
N GLU A 163 8.50 -17.46 21.64
CA GLU A 163 8.32 -16.46 22.71
C GLU A 163 8.47 -15.01 22.19
N ILE A 164 7.66 -14.09 22.71
CA ILE A 164 7.79 -12.66 22.45
C ILE A 164 8.97 -12.11 23.29
N ARG A 165 10.10 -11.86 22.63
CA ARG A 165 11.31 -11.23 23.19
C ARG A 165 11.14 -9.71 23.35
N PHE A 166 10.29 -9.07 22.56
CA PHE A 166 9.93 -7.65 22.66
C PHE A 166 8.60 -7.36 21.97
N GLU A 167 7.79 -6.47 22.53
CA GLU A 167 6.60 -5.92 21.87
C GLU A 167 6.35 -4.47 22.34
N ARG A 168 6.19 -3.53 21.40
CA ARG A 168 5.67 -2.18 21.68
C ARG A 168 4.75 -1.65 20.58
N TYR A 169 3.82 -0.82 21.02
CA TYR A 169 2.89 -0.07 20.20
C TYR A 169 3.13 1.43 20.35
N PHE A 170 2.93 2.17 19.26
CA PHE A 170 3.31 3.57 19.11
C PHE A 170 2.19 4.36 18.41
N GLN A 171 2.21 5.70 18.51
CA GLN A 171 1.29 6.60 17.79
C GLN A 171 -0.23 6.28 17.92
N GLY A 172 -0.66 5.68 19.02
CA GLY A 172 -2.07 5.31 19.27
C GLY A 172 -2.50 3.93 18.76
N HIS A 173 -1.59 3.18 18.14
CA HIS A 173 -1.77 1.76 17.83
C HIS A 173 -1.87 0.91 19.13
N ASN A 174 -2.43 -0.30 19.04
CA ASN A 174 -2.59 -1.23 20.17
C ASN A 174 -2.73 -2.68 19.68
N ALA A 175 -2.65 -3.67 20.57
CA ALA A 175 -2.63 -5.09 20.22
C ALA A 175 -3.93 -5.66 19.62
N GLN A 176 -5.06 -4.97 19.75
CA GLN A 176 -6.34 -5.36 19.12
C GLN A 176 -6.57 -4.64 17.79
N GLN A 177 -5.79 -3.60 17.48
CA GLN A 177 -5.94 -2.80 16.28
C GLN A 177 -5.40 -3.55 15.05
N ARG A 178 -6.09 -3.36 13.92
CA ARG A 178 -5.71 -3.91 12.62
C ARG A 178 -4.99 -2.84 11.82
N HIS A 179 -3.88 -3.20 11.22
CA HIS A 179 -3.04 -2.30 10.41
C HIS A 179 -2.99 -2.80 8.97
N ILE A 180 -3.13 -1.88 8.02
CA ILE A 180 -2.95 -2.16 6.58
C ILE A 180 -1.58 -2.80 6.32
N SER A 181 -1.58 -3.90 5.56
CA SER A 181 -0.38 -4.69 5.24
C SER A 181 0.52 -4.00 4.23
N TRP A 182 -0.07 -3.15 3.40
CA TRP A 182 0.44 -2.84 2.07
C TRP A 182 0.96 -4.13 1.41
N SER A 183 2.13 -4.10 0.79
CA SER A 183 2.64 -5.22 -0.01
C SER A 183 3.08 -6.47 0.79
N MET A 184 2.96 -6.50 2.12
CA MET A 184 3.00 -7.78 2.87
C MET A 184 1.85 -8.73 2.49
N ALA A 185 0.72 -8.21 1.99
CA ALA A 185 -0.39 -9.02 1.47
C ALA A 185 0.00 -9.96 0.32
N LYS A 186 1.07 -9.61 -0.44
CA LYS A 186 1.56 -10.42 -1.55
C LYS A 186 2.02 -11.80 -1.08
N SER A 187 2.69 -11.86 0.07
CA SER A 187 3.18 -13.10 0.69
C SER A 187 2.04 -13.99 1.20
N PHE A 188 0.96 -13.40 1.75
CA PHE A 188 -0.27 -14.13 2.08
C PHE A 188 -0.94 -14.71 0.82
N THR A 189 -0.98 -13.95 -0.27
CA THR A 189 -1.56 -14.39 -1.55
C THR A 189 -0.77 -15.56 -2.15
N SER A 190 0.57 -15.53 -2.07
CA SER A 190 1.44 -16.66 -2.42
C SER A 190 1.15 -17.90 -1.57
N ALA A 191 1.00 -17.75 -0.25
CA ALA A 191 0.67 -18.87 0.64
C ALA A 191 -0.64 -19.58 0.22
N LEU A 192 -1.67 -18.81 -0.14
CA LEU A 192 -2.96 -19.34 -0.60
C LEU A 192 -2.87 -20.02 -1.97
N LEU A 193 -2.06 -19.49 -2.91
CA LEU A 193 -1.77 -20.19 -4.16
C LEU A 193 -1.06 -21.52 -3.93
N GLY A 194 -0.14 -21.60 -2.97
CA GLY A 194 0.51 -22.86 -2.59
C GLY A 194 -0.48 -23.93 -2.13
N VAL A 195 -1.47 -23.55 -1.31
CA VAL A 195 -2.58 -24.45 -0.94
C VAL A 195 -3.41 -24.84 -2.16
N ALA A 196 -3.74 -23.90 -3.05
CA ALA A 196 -4.53 -24.18 -4.25
C ALA A 196 -3.82 -25.11 -5.26
N VAL A 197 -2.48 -25.10 -5.31
CA VAL A 197 -1.68 -26.06 -6.09
C VAL A 197 -1.73 -27.45 -5.46
N GLU A 198 -1.52 -27.58 -4.14
CA GLU A 198 -1.57 -28.86 -3.42
C GLU A 198 -2.96 -29.50 -3.45
N GLU A 199 -4.03 -28.70 -3.34
CA GLU A 199 -5.41 -29.14 -3.47
C GLU A 199 -5.84 -29.45 -4.93
N GLY A 200 -4.94 -29.27 -5.90
CA GLY A 200 -5.18 -29.58 -7.31
C GLY A 200 -6.10 -28.60 -8.05
N HIS A 201 -6.40 -27.44 -7.46
CA HIS A 201 -7.12 -26.35 -8.14
C HIS A 201 -6.26 -25.72 -9.25
N ILE A 202 -4.93 -25.74 -9.10
CA ILE A 202 -3.97 -25.25 -10.09
C ILE A 202 -3.01 -26.41 -10.44
N ASN A 203 -3.09 -26.93 -11.67
CA ASN A 203 -2.37 -28.15 -12.07
C ASN A 203 -0.85 -27.95 -12.18
N SER A 204 -0.40 -26.75 -12.54
CA SER A 204 1.01 -26.36 -12.56
C SER A 204 1.14 -24.84 -12.63
N ILE A 205 2.15 -24.28 -11.93
CA ILE A 205 2.51 -22.86 -12.03
C ILE A 205 3.19 -22.49 -13.36
N GLU A 206 3.62 -23.48 -14.14
CA GLU A 206 4.17 -23.28 -15.50
C GLU A 206 3.05 -23.03 -16.53
N GLN A 207 1.77 -23.16 -16.16
CA GLN A 207 0.64 -22.79 -17.03
C GLN A 207 0.50 -21.27 -17.18
N PRO A 208 0.04 -20.77 -18.34
CA PRO A 208 -0.24 -19.36 -18.53
C PRO A 208 -1.44 -18.90 -17.70
N VAL A 209 -1.38 -17.69 -17.13
CA VAL A 209 -2.48 -17.10 -16.35
C VAL A 209 -3.78 -16.96 -17.17
N THR A 210 -3.67 -16.87 -18.50
CA THR A 210 -4.82 -16.83 -19.43
C THR A 210 -5.54 -18.17 -19.64
N ASP A 211 -5.06 -19.29 -19.08
CA ASP A 211 -5.87 -20.51 -18.94
C ASP A 211 -6.97 -20.33 -17.90
N TYR A 212 -6.64 -19.69 -16.77
CA TYR A 212 -7.54 -19.48 -15.63
C TYR A 212 -8.33 -18.17 -15.75
N VAL A 213 -7.76 -17.13 -16.36
CA VAL A 213 -8.28 -15.76 -16.35
C VAL A 213 -8.44 -15.21 -17.78
N PRO A 214 -9.52 -15.55 -18.51
CA PRO A 214 -9.62 -15.28 -19.95
C PRO A 214 -9.69 -13.79 -20.35
N ILE A 215 -10.03 -12.87 -19.42
CA ILE A 215 -10.05 -11.42 -19.68
C ILE A 215 -8.64 -10.85 -19.95
N LEU A 216 -7.58 -11.54 -19.53
CA LEU A 216 -6.20 -11.13 -19.77
C LEU A 216 -5.69 -11.46 -21.18
N LYS A 217 -6.49 -12.11 -22.03
CA LYS A 217 -6.10 -12.42 -23.43
C LYS A 217 -6.02 -11.15 -24.26
N GLY A 218 -4.90 -10.96 -24.94
CA GLY A 218 -4.51 -9.71 -25.60
C GLY A 218 -3.95 -8.61 -24.68
N SER A 219 -3.82 -8.83 -23.38
CA SER A 219 -3.14 -7.91 -22.45
C SER A 219 -1.64 -8.24 -22.31
N GLY A 220 -0.91 -7.44 -21.54
CA GLY A 220 0.48 -7.72 -21.17
C GLY A 220 0.71 -9.04 -20.43
N TYR A 221 -0.34 -9.66 -19.90
CA TYR A 221 -0.29 -10.96 -19.24
C TYR A 221 -0.62 -12.16 -20.15
N ASP A 222 -0.92 -11.95 -21.43
CA ASP A 222 -1.24 -13.07 -22.32
C ASP A 222 -0.01 -13.96 -22.58
N GLY A 223 -0.17 -15.25 -22.32
CA GLY A 223 0.90 -16.26 -22.39
C GLY A 223 1.90 -16.28 -21.23
N VAL A 224 1.76 -15.40 -20.22
CA VAL A 224 2.69 -15.35 -19.07
C VAL A 224 2.39 -16.47 -18.09
N SER A 225 3.40 -17.23 -17.64
CA SER A 225 3.19 -18.30 -16.66
C SER A 225 2.80 -17.75 -15.28
N ILE A 226 2.05 -18.53 -14.48
CA ILE A 226 1.76 -18.19 -13.09
C ILE A 226 3.07 -18.02 -12.30
N LYS A 227 4.10 -18.81 -12.61
CA LYS A 227 5.44 -18.71 -12.02
C LYS A 227 6.12 -17.37 -12.31
N ASP A 228 6.16 -16.92 -13.56
CA ASP A 228 6.75 -15.63 -13.94
C ASP A 228 6.11 -14.47 -13.17
N VAL A 229 4.78 -14.44 -13.11
CA VAL A 229 4.00 -13.45 -12.34
C VAL A 229 4.34 -13.55 -10.83
N MET A 230 4.42 -14.76 -10.31
CA MET A 230 4.77 -15.02 -8.91
C MET A 230 6.24 -14.68 -8.56
N GLN A 231 7.09 -14.59 -9.58
CA GLN A 231 8.49 -14.17 -9.52
C GLN A 231 8.72 -12.71 -9.97
N MET A 232 7.66 -11.88 -10.02
CA MET A 232 7.70 -10.46 -10.43
C MET A 232 8.38 -10.25 -11.80
N SER A 233 8.20 -11.22 -12.70
CA SER A 233 8.91 -11.33 -13.98
C SER A 233 7.94 -11.48 -15.16
N SER A 234 6.70 -10.99 -15.02
CA SER A 234 5.63 -11.08 -16.03
C SER A 234 5.93 -10.39 -17.37
N GLY A 235 6.82 -9.40 -17.34
CA GLY A 235 7.17 -8.56 -18.47
C GLY A 235 6.12 -7.49 -18.83
N VAL A 236 5.14 -7.25 -17.96
CA VAL A 236 4.16 -6.16 -18.11
C VAL A 236 4.83 -4.77 -18.12
N GLU A 237 4.28 -3.83 -18.89
CA GLU A 237 4.63 -2.41 -18.82
C GLU A 237 3.82 -1.75 -17.69
N PHE A 238 4.51 -1.22 -16.68
CA PHE A 238 3.88 -0.63 -15.51
C PHE A 238 4.81 0.35 -14.80
N ASN A 239 4.33 1.54 -14.46
CA ASN A 239 5.07 2.49 -13.60
C ASN A 239 4.64 2.35 -12.13
N GLU A 240 5.53 1.81 -11.29
CA GLU A 240 5.37 1.61 -9.83
C GLU A 240 5.97 2.80 -9.01
N ASP A 241 6.28 3.96 -9.63
CA ASP A 241 6.81 5.14 -8.92
C ASP A 241 5.70 5.82 -8.07
N TYR A 242 5.60 5.42 -6.80
CA TYR A 242 4.67 5.96 -5.81
C TYR A 242 4.75 7.50 -5.64
N GLY A 243 5.89 8.13 -5.99
CA GLY A 243 6.07 9.58 -5.94
C GLY A 243 5.56 10.33 -7.19
N ASP A 244 5.40 9.65 -8.33
CA ASP A 244 4.83 10.22 -9.55
C ASP A 244 3.31 10.08 -9.56
N PHE A 245 2.59 11.20 -9.58
CA PHE A 245 1.14 11.24 -9.71
C PHE A 245 0.62 10.55 -10.99
N TYR A 246 1.39 10.54 -12.08
CA TYR A 246 0.98 9.95 -13.36
C TYR A 246 1.36 8.47 -13.50
N SER A 247 2.06 7.89 -12.53
CA SER A 247 2.39 6.47 -12.47
C SER A 247 1.15 5.57 -12.50
N ASP A 248 1.33 4.32 -12.95
CA ASP A 248 0.25 3.35 -13.02
C ASP A 248 -0.20 2.89 -11.64
N ILE A 249 0.71 2.86 -10.64
CA ILE A 249 0.32 2.59 -9.26
C ILE A 249 -0.59 3.70 -8.69
N ASN A 250 -0.33 4.98 -9.02
CA ASN A 250 -1.23 6.08 -8.65
C ASN A 250 -2.51 6.13 -9.52
N ARG A 251 -2.44 5.72 -10.80
CA ARG A 251 -3.61 5.55 -11.69
C ARG A 251 -4.56 4.49 -11.14
N MET A 252 -4.02 3.33 -10.76
CA MET A 252 -4.72 2.24 -10.08
C MET A 252 -5.31 2.70 -8.76
N GLY A 253 -4.51 3.33 -7.88
CA GLY A 253 -4.98 3.78 -6.56
C GLY A 253 -6.16 4.74 -6.64
N ARG A 254 -6.17 5.67 -7.61
CA ARG A 254 -7.33 6.53 -7.90
C ARG A 254 -8.55 5.76 -8.39
N ILE A 255 -8.37 4.75 -9.25
CA ILE A 255 -9.46 3.91 -9.74
C ILE A 255 -10.08 3.11 -8.59
N PHE A 256 -9.26 2.42 -7.79
CA PHE A 256 -9.71 1.66 -6.63
C PHE A 256 -10.44 2.55 -5.61
N ALA A 257 -9.88 3.70 -5.26
CA ALA A 257 -10.50 4.62 -4.32
C ALA A 257 -11.84 5.20 -4.81
N MET A 258 -11.97 5.45 -6.12
CA MET A 258 -13.24 5.83 -6.75
C MET A 258 -14.20 4.64 -6.97
N ASN A 259 -13.90 3.47 -6.37
CA ASN A 259 -14.67 2.24 -6.46
C ASN A 259 -14.77 1.69 -7.90
N GLY A 260 -13.73 1.85 -8.71
CA GLY A 260 -13.56 1.19 -10.01
C GLY A 260 -12.98 -0.22 -9.86
N PRO A 261 -13.25 -1.14 -10.81
CA PRO A 261 -12.81 -2.52 -10.71
C PRO A 261 -11.32 -2.69 -11.02
N LEU A 262 -10.68 -3.65 -10.36
CA LEU A 262 -9.25 -3.95 -10.55
C LEU A 262 -8.99 -4.79 -11.81
N ASP A 263 -9.86 -5.77 -12.09
CA ASP A 263 -9.68 -6.72 -13.20
C ASP A 263 -9.56 -6.03 -14.58
N GLU A 264 -10.46 -5.09 -14.91
CA GLU A 264 -10.37 -4.29 -16.14
C GLU A 264 -9.14 -3.40 -16.19
N PHE A 265 -8.64 -2.93 -15.05
CA PHE A 265 -7.41 -2.15 -15.00
C PHE A 265 -6.20 -3.03 -15.33
N VAL A 266 -6.10 -4.22 -14.75
CA VAL A 266 -5.05 -5.21 -15.04
C VAL A 266 -5.10 -5.64 -16.51
N ALA A 267 -6.30 -5.92 -17.04
CA ALA A 267 -6.50 -6.27 -18.45
C ALA A 267 -6.18 -5.12 -19.43
N SER A 268 -6.09 -3.86 -18.96
CA SER A 268 -5.72 -2.69 -19.78
C SER A 268 -4.20 -2.51 -19.98
N LEU A 269 -3.37 -3.29 -19.29
CA LEU A 269 -1.90 -3.15 -19.32
C LEU A 269 -1.29 -3.83 -20.55
N ALA A 270 -0.18 -3.28 -21.03
CA ALA A 270 0.57 -3.76 -22.20
C ALA A 270 1.78 -4.64 -21.82
N ARG A 271 2.33 -5.38 -22.79
CA ARG A 271 3.62 -6.07 -22.63
C ARG A 271 4.76 -5.10 -22.92
N GLY A 272 5.61 -4.86 -21.93
CA GLY A 272 6.83 -4.04 -22.10
C GLY A 272 8.08 -4.86 -22.42
N ARG A 273 8.15 -6.11 -21.94
CA ARG A 273 9.28 -7.04 -22.15
C ARG A 273 8.85 -8.51 -22.12
N GLU A 274 9.78 -9.39 -22.44
CA GLU A 274 9.56 -10.84 -22.45
C GLU A 274 9.49 -11.42 -21.02
N PRO A 275 8.58 -12.37 -20.72
CA PRO A 275 8.51 -13.01 -19.40
C PRO A 275 9.82 -13.70 -18.99
N GLY A 276 10.04 -13.85 -17.68
CA GLY A 276 11.20 -14.59 -17.14
C GLY A 276 12.57 -13.98 -17.44
N THR A 277 12.63 -12.76 -18.00
CA THR A 277 13.90 -12.09 -18.35
C THR A 277 14.39 -11.11 -17.28
N LEU A 278 13.50 -10.50 -16.51
CA LEU A 278 13.83 -9.51 -15.49
C LEU A 278 12.77 -9.51 -14.37
N ASN A 279 13.24 -9.67 -13.13
CA ASN A 279 12.49 -9.26 -11.95
C ASN A 279 12.31 -7.74 -11.97
N HIS A 280 11.07 -7.32 -12.23
CA HIS A 280 10.58 -5.94 -12.23
C HIS A 280 9.34 -5.92 -11.33
N TYR A 281 9.51 -5.45 -10.10
CA TYR A 281 8.47 -5.46 -9.08
C TYR A 281 7.24 -4.62 -9.50
N VAL A 282 6.10 -5.29 -9.70
CA VAL A 282 4.83 -4.69 -10.14
C VAL A 282 3.69 -5.20 -9.26
N SER A 283 2.94 -4.29 -8.63
CA SER A 283 1.83 -4.68 -7.75
C SER A 283 0.68 -5.37 -8.48
N MET A 284 0.55 -5.20 -9.79
CA MET A 284 -0.49 -5.85 -10.59
C MET A 284 -0.19 -7.33 -10.88
N ASP A 285 1.06 -7.78 -10.80
CA ASP A 285 1.40 -9.21 -10.90
C ASP A 285 0.67 -9.97 -9.79
N THR A 286 0.73 -9.52 -8.54
CA THR A 286 -0.03 -10.14 -7.44
C THR A 286 -1.55 -10.02 -7.64
N GLN A 287 -2.07 -8.98 -8.31
CA GLN A 287 -3.51 -8.91 -8.60
C GLN A 287 -3.93 -10.03 -9.57
N VAL A 288 -3.11 -10.33 -10.58
CA VAL A 288 -3.30 -11.49 -11.46
C VAL A 288 -3.26 -12.80 -10.67
N LEU A 289 -2.33 -12.95 -9.71
CA LEU A 289 -2.31 -14.11 -8.80
C LEU A 289 -3.62 -14.29 -8.03
N GLY A 290 -4.23 -13.19 -7.57
CA GLY A 290 -5.56 -13.20 -6.95
C GLY A 290 -6.67 -13.62 -7.93
N MET A 291 -6.66 -13.08 -9.15
CA MET A 291 -7.63 -13.44 -10.21
C MET A 291 -7.53 -14.93 -10.55
N VAL A 292 -6.31 -15.48 -10.63
CA VAL A 292 -6.06 -16.93 -10.83
C VAL A 292 -6.57 -17.74 -9.64
N LEU A 293 -6.29 -17.33 -8.40
CA LEU A 293 -6.76 -18.02 -7.19
C LEU A 293 -8.29 -18.11 -7.13
N VAL A 294 -8.99 -17.00 -7.39
CA VAL A 294 -10.46 -16.95 -7.42
C VAL A 294 -11.03 -17.82 -8.55
N ALA A 295 -10.44 -17.77 -9.75
CA ALA A 295 -10.87 -18.58 -10.88
C ALA A 295 -10.64 -20.09 -10.67
N ALA A 296 -9.51 -20.48 -10.09
CA ALA A 296 -9.14 -21.87 -9.83
C ALA A 296 -9.98 -22.51 -8.70
N THR A 297 -10.24 -21.75 -7.62
CA THR A 297 -10.97 -22.25 -6.43
C THR A 297 -12.48 -22.03 -6.49
N GLN A 298 -12.96 -21.14 -7.37
CA GLN A 298 -14.36 -20.66 -7.43
C GLN A 298 -14.85 -20.05 -6.10
N ARG A 299 -13.94 -19.43 -5.33
CA ARG A 299 -14.19 -18.80 -4.02
C ARG A 299 -13.58 -17.40 -3.97
N SER A 300 -14.07 -16.51 -3.10
CA SER A 300 -13.36 -15.24 -2.86
C SER A 300 -12.06 -15.48 -2.10
N VAL A 301 -11.12 -14.52 -2.18
CA VAL A 301 -9.84 -14.65 -1.48
C VAL A 301 -10.05 -14.64 0.04
N THR A 302 -11.06 -13.92 0.53
CA THR A 302 -11.50 -13.98 1.93
C THR A 302 -11.99 -15.37 2.31
N ASP A 303 -12.95 -15.95 1.57
CA ASP A 303 -13.55 -17.26 1.94
C ASP A 303 -12.50 -18.39 1.91
N TYR A 304 -11.53 -18.30 0.99
CA TYR A 304 -10.43 -19.26 0.90
C TYR A 304 -9.38 -19.02 1.99
N MET A 305 -9.03 -17.76 2.29
CA MET A 305 -8.14 -17.42 3.40
C MET A 305 -8.70 -17.82 4.76
N GLU A 306 -10.01 -17.66 4.98
CA GLU A 306 -10.69 -18.03 6.22
C GLU A 306 -10.54 -19.53 6.50
N GLU A 307 -10.94 -20.39 5.56
CA GLU A 307 -10.87 -21.84 5.71
C GLU A 307 -9.43 -22.37 5.71
N LYS A 308 -8.58 -21.93 4.77
CA LYS A 308 -7.28 -22.56 4.56
C LYS A 308 -6.20 -22.07 5.51
N LEU A 309 -6.30 -20.84 6.03
CA LEU A 309 -5.22 -20.18 6.76
C LEU A 309 -5.69 -19.59 8.10
N TRP A 310 -6.69 -18.71 8.08
CA TRP A 310 -7.06 -17.89 9.25
C TRP A 310 -7.69 -18.72 10.39
N SER A 311 -8.50 -19.72 10.04
CA SER A 311 -9.11 -20.66 10.97
C SER A 311 -8.10 -21.56 11.71
N LYS A 312 -6.91 -21.76 11.14
CA LYS A 312 -5.91 -22.75 11.58
C LYS A 312 -4.77 -22.13 12.38
N LEU A 313 -4.41 -20.87 12.08
CA LEU A 313 -3.30 -20.15 12.70
C LEU A 313 -3.54 -19.74 14.18
N GLY A 314 -4.70 -20.02 14.77
CA GLY A 314 -5.00 -19.67 16.17
C GLY A 314 -4.89 -18.16 16.44
N VAL A 315 -5.38 -17.35 15.51
CA VAL A 315 -5.27 -15.88 15.48
C VAL A 315 -6.13 -15.18 16.54
N GLU A 316 -5.66 -14.02 17.00
CA GLU A 316 -6.31 -13.19 18.02
C GLU A 316 -7.53 -12.43 17.49
N GLN A 317 -7.51 -11.95 16.24
CA GLN A 317 -8.58 -11.12 15.66
C GLN A 317 -9.06 -11.60 14.27
N ASN A 318 -10.24 -11.12 13.87
CA ASN A 318 -10.69 -11.15 12.47
C ASN A 318 -9.76 -10.31 11.60
N ALA A 319 -9.33 -10.79 10.42
CA ALA A 319 -8.69 -9.92 9.42
C ALA A 319 -9.73 -9.24 8.53
N TYR A 320 -9.35 -8.30 7.67
CA TYR A 320 -10.19 -7.91 6.54
C TYR A 320 -9.37 -7.55 5.29
N TRP A 321 -9.95 -7.86 4.13
CA TRP A 321 -9.45 -7.39 2.84
C TRP A 321 -10.23 -6.16 2.39
N LEU A 322 -9.55 -5.17 1.81
CA LEU A 322 -10.19 -4.14 1.01
C LEU A 322 -10.63 -4.73 -0.35
N VAL A 323 -11.81 -4.34 -0.84
CA VAL A 323 -12.40 -4.87 -2.08
C VAL A 323 -12.88 -3.76 -3.03
N ASP A 324 -12.94 -4.06 -4.32
CA ASP A 324 -13.38 -3.14 -5.37
C ASP A 324 -14.93 -3.07 -5.54
N SER A 325 -15.42 -2.52 -6.66
CA SER A 325 -16.87 -2.48 -6.98
C SER A 325 -17.50 -3.84 -7.30
N LYS A 326 -16.71 -4.84 -7.71
CA LYS A 326 -17.16 -6.21 -7.96
C LYS A 326 -17.03 -7.10 -6.73
N GLY A 327 -16.34 -6.63 -5.71
CA GLY A 327 -16.02 -7.40 -4.52
C GLY A 327 -14.79 -8.29 -4.72
N MET A 328 -13.90 -7.94 -5.66
CA MET A 328 -12.58 -8.58 -5.79
C MET A 328 -11.63 -7.96 -4.76
N GLU A 329 -10.90 -8.80 -4.03
CA GLU A 329 -9.89 -8.38 -3.06
C GLU A 329 -8.71 -7.64 -3.72
N MET A 330 -8.23 -6.58 -3.06
CA MET A 330 -7.02 -5.84 -3.40
C MET A 330 -5.76 -6.62 -2.95
N VAL A 331 -5.56 -7.83 -3.50
CA VAL A 331 -4.62 -8.84 -2.96
C VAL A 331 -3.17 -8.39 -2.88
N PHE A 332 -2.75 -7.43 -3.70
CA PHE A 332 -1.39 -6.89 -3.68
C PHE A 332 -1.09 -5.96 -2.49
N GLY A 333 -2.10 -5.53 -1.72
CA GLY A 333 -1.96 -4.42 -0.78
C GLY A 333 -2.98 -4.28 0.35
N GLY A 334 -4.14 -4.94 0.26
CA GLY A 334 -5.36 -4.58 1.01
C GLY A 334 -5.68 -5.39 2.26
N LEU A 335 -4.78 -6.24 2.75
CA LEU A 335 -5.02 -7.03 3.97
C LEU A 335 -4.85 -6.13 5.21
N ASN A 336 -5.70 -6.30 6.22
CA ASN A 336 -5.64 -5.55 7.47
C ASN A 336 -5.69 -6.54 8.64
N VAL A 337 -4.60 -6.60 9.40
CA VAL A 337 -4.26 -7.67 10.36
C VAL A 337 -3.54 -7.06 11.57
N THR A 338 -3.54 -7.72 12.72
CA THR A 338 -2.84 -7.24 13.93
C THR A 338 -1.34 -7.54 13.87
N LEU A 339 -0.54 -6.78 14.62
CA LEU A 339 0.91 -7.00 14.76
C LEU A 339 1.27 -8.45 15.15
N ARG A 340 0.47 -9.07 16.02
CA ARG A 340 0.66 -10.45 16.50
C ARG A 340 0.22 -11.49 15.48
N ASP A 341 -0.87 -11.25 14.75
CA ASP A 341 -1.34 -12.19 13.74
C ASP A 341 -0.48 -12.16 12.47
N TYR A 342 0.18 -11.03 12.16
CA TYR A 342 1.32 -11.01 11.24
C TYR A 342 2.49 -11.87 11.76
N ALA A 343 2.79 -11.85 13.06
CA ALA A 343 3.84 -12.67 13.65
C ALA A 343 3.49 -14.18 13.61
N ARG A 344 2.21 -14.55 13.74
CA ARG A 344 1.72 -15.92 13.51
C ARG A 344 1.95 -16.38 12.06
N PHE A 345 1.69 -15.52 11.08
CA PHE A 345 2.03 -15.82 9.67
C PHE A 345 3.53 -15.93 9.44
N GLY A 346 4.35 -15.09 10.09
CA GLY A 346 5.81 -15.24 10.08
C GLY A 346 6.29 -16.56 10.70
N ARG A 347 5.72 -16.96 11.85
CA ARG A 347 5.99 -18.25 12.51
C ARG A 347 5.62 -19.44 11.62
N LEU A 348 4.55 -19.34 10.83
CA LEU A 348 4.18 -20.38 9.87
C LEU A 348 5.27 -20.60 8.81
N TYR A 349 5.79 -19.51 8.23
CA TYR A 349 6.87 -19.58 7.24
C TYR A 349 8.21 -20.02 7.85
N LEU A 350 8.53 -19.56 9.07
CA LEU A 350 9.66 -20.05 9.87
C LEU A 350 9.61 -21.57 10.03
N ASN A 351 8.44 -22.12 10.36
CA ASN A 351 8.20 -23.57 10.51
C ASN A 351 7.88 -24.28 9.17
N LEU A 352 8.36 -23.75 8.05
CA LEU A 352 8.23 -24.34 6.70
C LEU A 352 6.78 -24.71 6.32
N GLY A 353 5.81 -23.88 6.70
CA GLY A 353 4.39 -24.07 6.41
C GLY A 353 3.65 -25.01 7.37
N GLN A 354 4.32 -25.53 8.40
CA GLN A 354 3.71 -26.36 9.44
C GLN A 354 3.23 -25.50 10.62
N TRP A 355 2.09 -25.87 11.20
CA TRP A 355 1.54 -25.28 12.40
C TRP A 355 1.11 -26.38 13.38
N ASN A 356 1.85 -26.51 14.49
CA ASN A 356 1.54 -27.41 15.60
C ASN A 356 1.25 -28.88 15.19
N GLY A 357 1.90 -29.34 14.11
CA GLY A 357 1.75 -30.68 13.54
C GLY A 357 1.03 -30.71 12.17
N GLU A 358 0.09 -29.80 11.91
CA GLU A 358 -0.61 -29.71 10.61
C GLU A 358 0.25 -28.98 9.57
N GLN A 359 0.37 -29.53 8.36
CA GLN A 359 0.98 -28.82 7.23
C GLN A 359 -0.11 -27.93 6.58
N ILE A 360 -0.04 -26.61 6.78
CA ILE A 360 -1.02 -25.66 6.24
C ILE A 360 -0.64 -25.22 4.83
N VAL A 361 0.59 -24.73 4.66
CA VAL A 361 1.16 -24.36 3.35
C VAL A 361 2.16 -25.44 2.96
N PRO A 362 2.23 -25.91 1.70
CA PRO A 362 3.11 -27.02 1.35
C PRO A 362 4.58 -26.72 1.66
N ARG A 363 5.29 -27.68 2.27
CA ARG A 363 6.67 -27.50 2.71
C ARG A 363 7.60 -27.08 1.58
N GLN A 364 7.40 -27.63 0.38
CA GLN A 364 8.21 -27.27 -0.79
C GLN A 364 7.92 -25.84 -1.26
N TRP A 365 6.64 -25.43 -1.30
CA TRP A 365 6.26 -24.06 -1.65
C TRP A 365 6.90 -23.01 -0.75
N VAL A 366 7.03 -23.30 0.55
CA VAL A 366 7.72 -22.41 1.49
C VAL A 366 9.23 -22.35 1.24
N LEU A 367 9.88 -23.44 0.83
CA LEU A 367 11.30 -23.41 0.43
C LEU A 367 11.51 -22.67 -0.89
N ASP A 368 10.67 -22.92 -1.89
CA ASP A 368 10.70 -22.23 -3.18
C ASP A 368 10.46 -20.72 -3.01
N SER A 369 9.63 -20.33 -2.02
CA SER A 369 9.34 -18.93 -1.68
C SER A 369 10.57 -18.10 -1.31
N TRP A 370 11.67 -18.71 -0.85
CA TRP A 370 12.95 -18.03 -0.61
C TRP A 370 14.14 -18.65 -1.38
N THR A 371 13.84 -19.35 -2.48
CA THR A 371 14.86 -19.88 -3.41
C THR A 371 14.91 -19.05 -4.69
N MET A 372 16.10 -18.57 -5.06
CA MET A 372 16.34 -17.77 -6.27
C MET A 372 16.76 -18.70 -7.43
N ASP A 373 15.80 -19.39 -8.03
CA ASP A 373 16.07 -20.47 -9.01
C ASP A 373 16.56 -20.00 -10.39
N ALA A 374 16.54 -18.69 -10.66
CA ALA A 374 16.96 -18.09 -11.93
C ALA A 374 17.88 -16.86 -11.76
N PRO A 375 18.86 -16.61 -12.67
CA PRO A 375 19.76 -15.47 -12.58
C PRO A 375 19.09 -14.09 -12.61
N HIS A 376 17.84 -14.00 -13.07
CA HIS A 376 17.09 -12.75 -13.04
C HIS A 376 16.59 -12.38 -11.63
N LEU A 377 16.53 -13.35 -10.70
CA LEU A 377 16.02 -13.22 -9.32
C LEU A 377 17.09 -12.91 -8.26
N LEU A 378 18.38 -13.05 -8.61
CA LEU A 378 19.49 -12.78 -7.70
C LEU A 378 19.60 -11.28 -7.35
N PRO A 379 20.17 -10.91 -6.18
CA PRO A 379 20.39 -9.52 -5.78
C PRO A 379 21.26 -8.76 -6.79
N LYS A 380 20.95 -7.48 -7.01
CA LYS A 380 21.52 -6.61 -8.05
C LYS A 380 21.65 -5.17 -7.54
N ALA A 381 22.48 -4.37 -8.22
CA ALA A 381 22.54 -2.93 -7.97
C ALA A 381 21.16 -2.27 -8.17
N LYS A 382 20.73 -1.46 -7.20
CA LYS A 382 19.42 -0.77 -7.23
C LYS A 382 19.32 0.19 -8.42
N ASN A 383 18.19 0.16 -9.10
CA ASN A 383 17.82 1.15 -10.13
C ASN A 383 16.28 1.20 -10.26
N LYS A 384 15.76 2.06 -11.14
CA LYS A 384 14.30 2.25 -11.30
C LYS A 384 13.53 1.00 -11.80
N GLU A 385 14.18 0.06 -12.48
CA GLU A 385 13.55 -1.20 -12.93
C GLU A 385 13.69 -2.34 -11.90
N ILE A 386 14.68 -2.27 -11.00
CA ILE A 386 15.01 -3.35 -10.04
C ILE A 386 14.47 -3.03 -8.62
N GLY A 387 14.14 -1.78 -8.34
CA GLY A 387 13.60 -1.36 -7.04
C GLY A 387 14.61 -1.57 -5.91
N LEU A 388 14.31 -2.49 -4.99
CA LEU A 388 15.12 -2.69 -3.78
C LEU A 388 16.49 -3.32 -4.03
N GLY A 389 16.75 -3.96 -5.18
CA GLY A 389 18.03 -4.64 -5.47
C GLY A 389 18.28 -5.91 -4.66
N TRP A 390 17.40 -6.26 -3.73
CA TRP A 390 17.38 -7.55 -3.06
C TRP A 390 16.88 -8.64 -4.01
N GLY A 391 17.18 -9.90 -3.71
CA GLY A 391 16.67 -11.04 -4.45
C GLY A 391 15.18 -11.29 -4.21
N TYR A 392 14.60 -12.25 -4.93
CA TYR A 392 13.16 -12.53 -4.85
C TYR A 392 12.82 -14.00 -5.09
N GLY A 393 11.86 -14.51 -4.33
CA GLY A 393 11.19 -15.80 -4.49
C GLY A 393 9.69 -15.61 -4.26
N TYR A 394 8.83 -16.63 -4.42
CA TYR A 394 7.36 -16.50 -4.58
C TYR A 394 6.65 -15.47 -3.66
N GLN A 395 6.63 -14.19 -4.08
CA GLN A 395 6.14 -13.03 -3.33
C GLN A 395 6.85 -12.71 -1.99
N TRP A 396 8.16 -12.96 -1.89
CA TRP A 396 9.05 -12.61 -0.77
C TRP A 396 10.37 -12.00 -1.26
N TRP A 397 10.91 -11.03 -0.53
CA TRP A 397 12.24 -10.48 -0.79
C TRP A 397 13.32 -11.27 -0.04
N ILE A 398 14.49 -11.43 -0.67
CA ILE A 398 15.62 -12.23 -0.18
C ILE A 398 16.89 -11.35 -0.23
N PRO A 399 17.22 -10.60 0.83
CA PRO A 399 18.37 -9.69 0.81
C PRO A 399 19.72 -10.41 0.75
N GLN A 400 19.80 -11.62 1.31
CA GLN A 400 20.92 -12.57 1.24
C GLN A 400 20.40 -13.98 1.56
N GLU A 401 21.21 -15.02 1.33
CA GLU A 401 20.85 -16.39 1.73
C GLU A 401 20.69 -16.48 3.26
N GLY A 402 19.69 -17.22 3.74
CA GLY A 402 19.42 -17.43 5.16
C GLY A 402 18.58 -16.36 5.86
N GLU A 403 18.05 -15.37 5.13
CA GLU A 403 17.01 -14.46 5.61
C GLU A 403 16.08 -14.04 4.47
N TYR A 404 14.81 -13.84 4.77
CA TYR A 404 13.82 -13.39 3.78
C TYR A 404 12.69 -12.60 4.46
N MET A 405 12.01 -11.74 3.70
CA MET A 405 11.08 -10.77 4.27
C MET A 405 9.94 -10.34 3.34
N ALA A 406 8.75 -10.24 3.91
CA ALA A 406 7.62 -9.56 3.31
C ALA A 406 7.79 -8.05 3.55
N VAL A 407 7.64 -7.24 2.50
CA VAL A 407 7.85 -5.78 2.55
C VAL A 407 6.61 -5.06 2.06
N GLY A 408 6.10 -4.13 2.86
CA GLY A 408 5.06 -3.19 2.48
C GLY A 408 5.59 -1.76 2.40
N VAL A 409 5.06 -0.98 1.46
CA VAL A 409 5.32 0.46 1.39
C VAL A 409 4.96 1.15 2.71
N TYR A 410 5.58 2.30 2.97
CA TYR A 410 5.50 3.00 4.26
C TYR A 410 6.09 2.19 5.44
N ASN A 411 7.02 1.27 5.16
CA ASN A 411 7.80 0.45 6.10
C ASN A 411 7.02 -0.63 6.89
N GLN A 412 6.15 -1.39 6.22
CA GLN A 412 5.63 -2.63 6.81
C GLN A 412 6.62 -3.77 6.58
N PHE A 413 6.87 -4.61 7.58
CA PHE A 413 7.76 -5.76 7.46
C PHE A 413 7.27 -6.99 8.23
N ILE A 414 7.46 -8.17 7.63
CA ILE A 414 7.67 -9.44 8.34
C ILE A 414 9.03 -9.95 7.89
N TYR A 415 10.04 -9.85 8.75
CA TYR A 415 11.40 -10.37 8.53
C TYR A 415 11.54 -11.72 9.22
N ILE A 416 12.12 -12.71 8.53
CA ILE A 416 12.25 -14.09 9.00
C ILE A 416 13.71 -14.53 8.85
N LYS A 417 14.28 -15.06 9.93
CA LYS A 417 15.66 -15.57 9.98
C LYS A 417 15.69 -17.01 10.56
N PRO A 418 15.62 -18.05 9.71
CA PRO A 418 15.40 -19.43 10.14
C PRO A 418 16.50 -20.03 11.03
N ASP A 419 17.77 -19.66 10.84
CA ASP A 419 18.91 -20.12 11.63
C ASP A 419 18.93 -19.59 13.07
N GLN A 420 17.97 -18.75 13.45
CA GLN A 420 17.83 -18.17 14.80
C GLN A 420 16.40 -18.28 15.37
N ASN A 421 15.53 -19.07 14.73
CA ASN A 421 14.09 -19.18 15.07
C ASN A 421 13.37 -17.82 15.15
N LEU A 422 13.81 -16.82 14.37
CA LEU A 422 13.50 -15.42 14.60
C LEU A 422 12.49 -14.87 13.57
N VAL A 423 11.47 -14.19 14.07
CA VAL A 423 10.50 -13.39 13.29
C VAL A 423 10.42 -11.98 13.88
N ILE A 424 10.63 -10.96 13.05
CA ILE A 424 10.44 -9.55 13.44
C ILE A 424 9.30 -8.96 12.60
N VAL A 425 8.30 -8.38 13.25
CA VAL A 425 7.21 -7.66 12.60
C VAL A 425 7.29 -6.19 12.95
N LYS A 426 7.25 -5.32 11.93
CA LYS A 426 7.18 -3.87 12.09
C LYS A 426 6.04 -3.31 11.25
N ASN A 427 5.16 -2.53 11.87
CA ASN A 427 4.15 -1.72 11.19
C ASN A 427 4.47 -0.24 11.37
N SER A 428 4.22 0.55 10.33
CA SER A 428 4.62 1.96 10.23
C SER A 428 3.66 2.78 9.36
N ALA A 429 3.73 4.09 9.51
CA ALA A 429 3.06 5.07 8.67
C ALA A 429 4.04 6.16 8.24
N ASN A 430 5.18 5.78 7.63
CA ASN A 430 6.26 6.71 7.28
C ASN A 430 5.82 7.78 6.25
N PRO A 431 5.65 9.07 6.62
CA PRO A 431 5.21 10.10 5.68
C PRO A 431 6.23 10.39 4.57
N ASP A 432 7.49 10.06 4.79
CA ASP A 432 8.63 10.36 3.93
C ASP A 432 8.96 9.22 2.95
N TYR A 433 8.14 8.15 2.90
CA TYR A 433 8.41 6.95 2.11
C TYR A 433 8.65 7.21 0.60
N THR A 434 7.96 8.20 0.02
CA THR A 434 8.05 8.54 -1.41
C THR A 434 9.17 9.53 -1.76
N LYS A 435 10.00 9.95 -0.79
CA LYS A 435 11.12 10.88 -1.06
C LYS A 435 12.24 10.17 -1.85
N PRO A 436 12.83 10.77 -2.91
CA PRO A 436 13.80 10.10 -3.78
C PRO A 436 15.14 9.65 -3.14
N GLN A 437 15.39 9.99 -1.87
CA GLN A 437 16.56 9.58 -1.09
C GLN A 437 16.17 8.72 0.13
N ASN A 438 14.99 8.09 0.10
CA ASN A 438 14.53 7.26 1.21
C ASN A 438 15.30 5.92 1.28
N LEU A 439 16.13 5.76 2.31
CA LEU A 439 16.90 4.54 2.60
C LEU A 439 16.27 3.66 3.70
N SER A 440 15.04 3.97 4.12
CA SER A 440 14.42 3.37 5.32
C SER A 440 14.23 1.85 5.25
N ASN A 441 14.15 1.27 4.05
CA ASN A 441 14.07 -0.19 3.88
C ASN A 441 15.41 -0.88 4.20
N ASP A 442 16.53 -0.32 3.75
CA ASP A 442 17.87 -0.83 4.06
C ASP A 442 18.26 -0.56 5.51
N GLN A 443 17.87 0.60 6.05
CA GLN A 443 18.00 0.91 7.48
C GLN A 443 17.18 -0.06 8.34
N SER A 444 15.96 -0.41 7.92
CA SER A 444 15.14 -1.44 8.61
C SER A 444 15.83 -2.81 8.58
N LEU A 445 16.38 -3.21 7.44
CA LEU A 445 17.12 -4.47 7.32
C LEU A 445 18.35 -4.50 8.24
N MET A 446 19.13 -3.43 8.29
CA MET A 446 20.29 -3.35 9.19
C MET A 446 19.87 -3.36 10.67
N PHE A 447 18.81 -2.63 11.04
CA PHE A 447 18.22 -2.69 12.38
C PHE A 447 17.77 -4.11 12.76
N PHE A 448 17.09 -4.83 11.86
CA PHE A 448 16.69 -6.23 12.11
C PHE A 448 17.89 -7.16 12.28
N ARG A 449 18.96 -6.97 11.48
CA ARG A 449 20.22 -7.72 11.63
C ARG A 449 20.95 -7.39 12.93
N THR A 450 20.89 -6.15 13.41
CA THR A 450 21.43 -5.78 14.74
C THR A 450 20.66 -6.45 15.88
N LEU A 451 19.32 -6.49 15.82
CA LEU A 451 18.50 -7.20 16.79
C LEU A 451 18.76 -8.71 16.79
N ALA A 452 18.89 -9.31 15.60
CA ALA A 452 19.26 -10.71 15.42
C ALA A 452 20.62 -11.05 16.05
N GLN A 453 21.62 -10.18 15.85
CA GLN A 453 22.94 -10.33 16.45
C GLN A 453 22.90 -10.18 17.98
N GLN A 454 22.20 -9.17 18.50
CA GLN A 454 22.03 -8.94 19.95
C GLN A 454 21.36 -10.14 20.65
N LEU A 455 20.33 -10.74 20.04
CA LEU A 455 19.67 -11.95 20.56
C LEU A 455 20.65 -13.14 20.61
N LYS A 456 21.40 -13.35 19.53
CA LYS A 456 22.40 -14.42 19.44
C LYS A 456 23.50 -14.28 20.50
N ASP A 457 24.02 -13.08 20.70
CA ASP A 457 25.06 -12.82 21.70
C ASP A 457 24.50 -13.01 23.13
N SER A 458 23.27 -12.58 23.39
CA SER A 458 22.57 -12.83 24.67
C SER A 458 22.37 -14.32 24.97
N GLN A 459 22.14 -15.15 23.95
CA GLN A 459 22.08 -16.61 24.09
C GLN A 459 23.44 -17.25 24.33
N ALA A 460 24.53 -16.70 23.75
CA ALA A 460 25.87 -17.19 24.00
C ALA A 460 26.31 -16.94 25.46
N ASP A 461 26.09 -15.73 25.97
CA ASP A 461 26.44 -15.36 27.35
C ASP A 461 25.69 -16.23 28.40
N SER A 462 24.42 -16.58 28.16
CA SER A 462 23.67 -17.41 29.10
C SER A 462 24.17 -18.86 29.17
N LEU A 463 24.59 -19.44 28.04
CA LEU A 463 25.24 -20.76 27.99
C LEU A 463 26.63 -20.75 28.65
N ASP A 464 27.39 -19.67 28.47
CA ASP A 464 28.71 -19.52 29.09
C ASP A 464 28.60 -19.31 30.61
N VAL A 465 27.54 -18.67 31.10
CA VAL A 465 27.24 -18.58 32.55
C VAL A 465 26.77 -19.94 33.10
N ALA A 466 25.90 -20.65 32.40
CA ALA A 466 25.40 -21.96 32.84
C ALA A 466 26.53 -23.00 32.94
N THR A 467 27.38 -23.11 31.91
CA THR A 467 28.50 -24.06 31.91
C THR A 467 29.54 -23.76 33.00
N ARG A 468 29.82 -22.48 33.29
CA ARG A 468 30.69 -22.07 34.41
C ARG A 468 30.08 -22.36 35.79
N ALA A 469 28.75 -22.43 35.91
CA ALA A 469 28.07 -22.79 37.15
C ALA A 469 28.05 -24.31 37.41
N GLU A 470 28.25 -25.14 36.37
CA GLU A 470 28.31 -26.60 36.48
C GLU A 470 29.74 -27.16 36.68
N THR A 471 30.78 -26.34 36.47
CA THR A 471 32.18 -26.70 36.80
C THR A 471 32.52 -26.39 38.28
N PRO A 472 32.85 -27.39 39.13
CA PRO A 472 33.17 -27.19 40.55
C PRO A 472 34.58 -26.64 40.84
#